data_AF-A0A419EYZ9-F1
#
_entry.id   AF-A0A419EYZ9-F1
#
_cell.length_a   1.000
_cell.length_b   1.000
_cell.length_c   1.000
_cell.angle_alpha   90.00
_cell.angle_beta   90.00
_cell.angle_gamma   90.00
#
_symmetry.space_group_name_H-M   'P 1'
#
loop_
_entity.id
_entity.type
_entity.pdbx_description
1 polymer ?
#
loop_
_entity_poly.entity_id
_entity_poly.type
_entity_poly.pdbx_seq_one_letter_code
_entity_poly.pdbx_strand_id
1 'polypeptide(L)'
;MNETIVNIYLVINNGNVESFKAKAYEADGSDDDKIDFLKRKAKPDFNSAYHFDSPQNKKGEFMKYNKFAKLEKQGRQYELFEEIFQKFKLPEKPLICVTPVVDGKIIGAY
;
A
#
# COMPACT_ATOMS: atom_id res chain seq x y z
N MET A 1 13.63 -18.84 -2.81
CA MET A 1 14.08 -17.98 -1.69
C MET A 1 12.83 -17.34 -1.15
N ASN A 2 12.55 -17.48 0.15
CA ASN A 2 11.43 -16.76 0.75
C ASN A 2 11.77 -15.28 0.81
N GLU A 3 10.85 -14.45 0.37
CA GLU A 3 10.93 -13.00 0.52
C GLU A 3 9.64 -12.45 1.13
N THR A 4 9.78 -11.30 1.81
CA THR A 4 8.66 -10.57 2.36
C THR A 4 7.98 -9.76 1.26
N ILE A 5 6.75 -10.13 0.91
CA ILE A 5 5.89 -9.43 -0.05
C ILE A 5 4.77 -8.71 0.68
N VAL A 6 4.31 -7.55 0.17
CA VAL A 6 3.33 -6.72 0.89
C VAL A 6 2.18 -6.27 0.00
N ASN A 7 0.96 -6.42 0.51
CA ASN A 7 -0.19 -5.70 -0.04
C ASN A 7 -0.38 -4.40 0.74
N ILE A 8 -0.35 -3.27 0.04
CA ILE A 8 -0.57 -1.93 0.59
C ILE A 8 -1.91 -1.42 0.07
N TYR A 9 -2.78 -1.01 0.98
CA TYR A 9 -4.07 -0.42 0.67
C TYR A 9 -3.96 1.09 0.82
N LEU A 10 -4.18 1.80 -0.29
CA LEU A 10 -4.21 3.26 -0.30
C LEU A 10 -5.64 3.73 -0.04
N VAL A 11 -5.94 4.20 1.18
CA VAL A 11 -7.30 4.59 1.56
C VAL A 11 -7.53 6.05 1.17
N ILE A 12 -8.42 6.23 0.20
CA ILE A 12 -8.76 7.51 -0.40
C ILE A 12 -10.23 7.80 -0.08
N ASN A 13 -10.49 8.86 0.67
CA ASN A 13 -11.84 9.33 0.93
C ASN A 13 -11.97 10.77 0.44
N ASN A 14 -13.03 11.06 -0.33
CA ASN A 14 -13.28 12.38 -0.91
C ASN A 14 -12.05 12.96 -1.66
N GLY A 15 -11.27 12.08 -2.31
CA GLY A 15 -10.07 12.45 -3.08
C GLY A 15 -8.81 12.73 -2.25
N ASN A 16 -8.84 12.51 -0.94
CA ASN A 16 -7.68 12.66 -0.05
C ASN A 16 -7.19 11.30 0.45
N VAL A 17 -5.88 11.14 0.56
CA VAL A 17 -5.22 9.96 1.15
C VAL A 17 -5.27 10.09 2.66
N GLU A 18 -6.26 9.45 3.30
CA GLU A 18 -6.50 9.59 4.74
C GLU A 18 -5.71 8.57 5.57
N SER A 19 -5.44 7.40 5.01
CA SER A 19 -4.67 6.36 5.69
C SER A 19 -4.11 5.35 4.70
N PHE A 20 -3.25 4.49 5.23
CA PHE A 20 -2.82 3.29 4.54
C PHE A 20 -3.17 2.08 5.38
N LYS A 21 -3.34 0.94 4.73
CA LYS A 21 -3.24 -0.34 5.42
C LYS A 21 -2.19 -1.20 4.75
N ALA A 22 -1.61 -2.15 5.47
CA ALA A 22 -0.74 -3.12 4.83
C ALA A 22 -0.77 -4.49 5.52
N LYS A 23 -0.50 -5.52 4.71
CA LYS A 23 -0.35 -6.89 5.16
C LYS A 23 0.82 -7.54 4.44
N ALA A 24 1.76 -8.06 5.21
CA ALA A 24 2.96 -8.73 4.71
C ALA A 24 2.80 -10.26 4.74
N TYR A 25 3.52 -10.91 3.84
CA TYR A 25 3.59 -12.35 3.68
C TYR A 25 5.01 -12.78 3.38
N GLU A 26 5.37 -13.97 3.83
CA GLU A 26 6.57 -14.67 3.34
C GLU A 26 6.13 -15.58 2.19
N ALA A 27 6.75 -15.41 1.02
CA ALA A 27 6.42 -16.20 -0.16
C ALA A 27 7.67 -16.56 -0.97
N ASP A 28 7.62 -17.73 -1.61
CA ASP A 28 8.56 -18.13 -2.65
C ASP A 28 7.87 -18.14 -4.03
N GLY A 29 8.57 -18.65 -5.03
CA GLY A 29 8.09 -18.69 -6.41
C GLY A 29 8.55 -17.51 -7.25
N SER A 30 7.95 -17.36 -8.43
CA SER A 30 8.22 -16.24 -9.34
C SER A 30 7.56 -14.95 -8.84
N ASP A 31 8.00 -13.82 -9.37
CA ASP A 31 7.39 -12.53 -9.04
C ASP A 31 5.93 -12.48 -9.50
N ASP A 32 5.61 -13.09 -10.65
CA ASP A 32 4.24 -13.19 -11.15
C ASP A 32 3.33 -13.98 -10.18
N ASP A 33 3.81 -15.12 -9.66
CA ASP A 33 3.06 -15.93 -8.70
C ASP A 33 2.76 -15.14 -7.40
N LYS A 34 3.75 -14.39 -6.92
CA LYS A 34 3.64 -13.55 -5.71
C LYS A 34 2.67 -12.40 -5.94
N ILE A 35 2.75 -11.73 -7.09
CA ILE A 35 1.83 -10.65 -7.46
C ILE A 35 0.40 -11.18 -7.56
N ASP A 36 0.18 -12.34 -8.18
CA ASP A 36 -1.16 -12.94 -8.30
C ASP A 36 -1.68 -13.47 -6.96
N PHE A 37 -0.80 -13.92 -6.08
CA PHE A 37 -1.15 -14.17 -4.68
C PHE A 37 -1.64 -12.88 -3.98
N LEU A 38 -0.89 -11.78 -4.08
CA LEU A 38 -1.26 -10.50 -3.47
C LEU A 38 -2.60 -9.98 -3.99
N LYS A 39 -2.85 -10.05 -5.31
CA LYS A 39 -4.14 -9.65 -5.91
C LYS A 39 -5.32 -10.45 -5.36
N ARG A 40 -5.20 -11.78 -5.32
CA ARG A 40 -6.26 -12.67 -4.76
C ARG A 40 -6.53 -12.40 -3.29
N LYS A 41 -5.50 -11.96 -2.55
CA LYS A 41 -5.57 -11.64 -1.12
C LYS A 41 -6.07 -10.24 -0.80
N ALA A 42 -6.01 -9.31 -1.77
CA ALA A 42 -6.36 -7.90 -1.56
C ALA A 42 -7.75 -7.69 -0.92
N LYS A 43 -8.78 -8.31 -1.49
CA LYS A 43 -10.15 -8.14 -0.99
C LYS A 43 -10.39 -8.79 0.39
N PRO A 44 -10.09 -10.09 0.60
CA PRO A 44 -10.37 -10.73 1.88
C PRO A 44 -9.54 -10.17 3.04
N ASP A 45 -8.34 -9.65 2.77
CA ASP A 45 -7.44 -9.23 3.84
C ASP A 45 -7.60 -7.78 4.29
N PHE A 46 -8.29 -6.93 3.52
CA PHE A 46 -8.39 -5.49 3.80
C PHE A 46 -8.83 -5.16 5.24
N ASN A 47 -9.78 -5.91 5.79
CA ASN A 47 -10.28 -5.67 7.15
C ASN A 47 -9.30 -6.11 8.24
N SER A 48 -8.40 -7.04 7.92
CA SER A 48 -7.37 -7.57 8.84
C SER A 48 -6.00 -6.91 8.68
N ALA A 49 -5.85 -6.02 7.68
CA ALA A 49 -4.60 -5.35 7.39
C ALA A 49 -4.27 -4.32 8.47
N TYR A 50 -2.97 -4.16 8.76
CA TYR A 50 -2.48 -3.22 9.77
C TYR A 50 -2.71 -1.78 9.29
N HIS A 51 -3.21 -0.92 10.16
CA HIS A 51 -3.52 0.49 9.85
C HIS A 51 -2.31 1.39 10.08
N PHE A 52 -2.08 2.33 9.16
CA PHE A 52 -1.07 3.38 9.25
C PHE A 52 -1.72 4.73 8.97
N ASP A 53 -1.39 5.75 9.76
CA ASP A 53 -1.93 7.08 9.57
C ASP A 53 -1.23 7.80 8.41
N SER A 54 -2.00 8.58 7.65
CA SER A 54 -1.45 9.40 6.57
C SER A 54 -0.89 10.70 7.13
N PRO A 55 0.28 11.17 6.63
CA PRO A 55 0.85 12.42 7.10
C PRO A 55 -0.08 13.59 6.75
N GLN A 56 -0.35 14.42 7.76
CA GLN A 56 -1.11 15.65 7.62
C GLN A 56 -0.17 16.85 7.49
N ASN A 57 -0.62 17.89 6.79
CA ASN A 57 0.10 19.15 6.76
C ASN A 57 -0.06 19.92 8.09
N LYS A 58 0.58 21.09 8.22
CA LYS A 58 0.50 21.95 9.41
C LYS A 58 -0.93 22.40 9.78
N LYS A 59 -1.89 22.28 8.87
CA LYS A 59 -3.31 22.60 9.08
C LYS A 59 -4.16 21.37 9.40
N GLY A 60 -3.57 20.18 9.51
CA GLY A 60 -4.28 18.92 9.72
C GLY A 60 -4.91 18.36 8.44
N GLU A 61 -4.55 18.86 7.26
CA GLU A 61 -5.16 18.40 6.00
C GLU A 61 -4.36 17.23 5.40
N PHE A 62 -5.08 16.22 4.93
CA PHE A 62 -4.52 15.07 4.20
C PHE A 62 -4.06 15.43 2.79
N MET A 63 -3.15 14.63 2.25
CA MET A 63 -2.65 14.80 0.89
C MET A 63 -3.72 14.43 -0.14
N LYS A 64 -3.97 15.30 -1.13
CA LYS A 64 -4.81 14.95 -2.29
C LYS A 64 -4.18 13.81 -3.09
N TYR A 65 -5.00 12.86 -3.55
CA TYR A 65 -4.54 11.69 -4.30
C TYR A 65 -3.78 12.06 -5.58
N ASN A 66 -4.18 13.12 -6.28
CA ASN A 66 -3.46 13.59 -7.48
C ASN A 66 -2.00 13.99 -7.21
N LYS A 67 -1.74 14.58 -6.04
CA LYS A 67 -0.39 14.92 -5.58
C LYS A 67 0.36 13.66 -5.18
N PHE A 68 -0.30 12.75 -4.46
CA PHE A 68 0.27 11.45 -4.10
C PHE A 68 0.72 10.66 -5.35
N ALA A 69 -0.18 10.48 -6.33
CA ALA A 69 0.11 9.77 -7.57
C ALA A 69 1.25 10.42 -8.37
N LYS A 70 1.42 11.74 -8.28
CA LYS A 70 2.56 12.44 -8.89
C LYS A 70 3.88 12.09 -8.20
N LEU A 71 3.91 12.04 -6.87
CA LEU A 71 5.09 11.67 -6.09
C LEU A 71 5.47 10.19 -6.31
N GLU A 72 4.47 9.30 -6.35
CA GLU A 72 4.67 7.89 -6.64
C GLU A 72 5.30 7.68 -8.02
N LYS A 73 4.78 8.35 -9.06
CA LYS A 73 5.38 8.33 -10.41
C LYS A 73 6.80 8.89 -10.48
N GLN A 74 7.18 9.73 -9.52
CA GLN A 74 8.54 10.27 -9.40
C GLN A 74 9.49 9.33 -8.62
N GLY A 75 9.03 8.13 -8.25
CA GLY A 75 9.83 7.15 -7.51
C GLY A 75 9.95 7.45 -6.01
N ARG A 76 9.14 8.37 -5.46
CA ARG A 76 9.16 8.70 -4.02
C ARG A 76 8.38 7.71 -3.16
N GLN A 77 8.27 6.47 -3.59
CA GLN A 77 7.52 5.41 -2.87
C GLN A 77 8.08 5.19 -1.47
N TYR A 78 9.40 5.26 -1.29
CA TYR A 78 10.03 5.14 0.03
C TYR A 78 9.53 6.24 0.99
N GLU A 79 9.48 7.49 0.54
CA GLU A 79 8.96 8.60 1.36
C GLU A 79 7.46 8.43 1.68
N LEU A 80 6.69 7.85 0.76
CA LEU A 80 5.24 7.68 0.91
C LEU A 80 4.87 6.50 1.82
N PHE A 81 5.72 5.48 1.90
CA PHE A 81 5.44 4.22 2.58
C PHE A 81 6.50 3.85 3.64
N GLU A 82 7.30 4.81 4.09
CA GLU A 82 8.44 4.58 4.99
C GLU A 82 8.03 3.78 6.24
N GLU A 83 6.95 4.19 6.92
CA GLU A 83 6.48 3.49 8.12
C GLU A 83 6.10 2.03 7.85
N ILE A 84 5.51 1.77 6.67
CA ILE A 84 5.14 0.42 6.25
C ILE A 84 6.40 -0.42 6.03
N PHE A 85 7.38 0.15 5.31
CA PHE A 85 8.62 -0.54 4.98
C PHE A 85 9.43 -0.85 6.24
N GLN A 86 9.52 0.08 7.17
CA GLN A 86 10.17 -0.12 8.47
C GLN A 86 9.43 -1.16 9.31
N LYS A 87 8.08 -1.10 9.37
CA LYS A 87 7.27 -2.03 10.16
C LYS A 87 7.45 -3.49 9.74
N PHE A 88 7.52 -3.73 8.42
CA PHE A 88 7.67 -5.07 7.85
C PHE A 88 9.11 -5.44 7.49
N LYS A 89 10.10 -4.57 7.79
CA LYS A 89 11.53 -4.78 7.53
C LYS A 89 11.81 -5.14 6.07
N LEU A 90 11.18 -4.40 5.16
CA LEU A 90 11.26 -4.67 3.73
C LEU A 90 12.66 -4.35 3.17
N PRO A 91 13.14 -5.11 2.17
CA PRO A 91 14.37 -4.79 1.46
C PRO A 91 14.22 -3.51 0.62
N GLU A 92 15.33 -2.97 0.09
CA GLU A 92 15.33 -1.73 -0.72
C GLU A 92 14.43 -1.81 -1.97
N LYS A 93 14.26 -3.01 -2.53
CA LYS A 93 13.41 -3.28 -3.70
C LYS A 93 12.36 -4.33 -3.32
N PRO A 94 11.31 -3.96 -2.57
CA PRO A 94 10.31 -4.92 -2.15
C PRO A 94 9.31 -5.21 -3.25
N LEU A 95 8.85 -6.46 -3.32
CA LEU A 95 7.69 -6.81 -4.14
C LEU A 95 6.42 -6.40 -3.41
N ILE A 96 5.79 -5.34 -3.90
CA ILE A 96 4.57 -4.77 -3.32
C ILE A 96 3.43 -4.74 -4.35
N CYS A 97 2.21 -4.88 -3.85
CA CYS A 97 1.00 -4.60 -4.61
C CYS A 97 0.26 -3.45 -3.93
N VAL A 98 0.02 -2.36 -4.65
CA VAL A 98 -0.73 -1.20 -4.14
C VAL A 98 -2.16 -1.27 -4.64
N THR A 99 -3.10 -1.44 -3.71
CA THR A 99 -4.53 -1.57 -3.97
C THR A 99 -5.26 -0.29 -3.52
N PRO A 100 -5.79 0.53 -4.44
CA PRO A 100 -6.56 1.71 -4.05
C PRO A 100 -7.91 1.32 -3.44
N VAL A 101 -8.28 2.01 -2.35
CA VAL A 101 -9.59 1.89 -1.69
C VAL A 101 -10.24 3.26 -1.71
N VAL A 102 -11.21 3.46 -2.59
CA VAL A 102 -11.85 4.74 -2.85
C VAL A 102 -13.24 4.75 -2.24
N ASP A 103 -13.47 5.64 -1.27
CA ASP A 103 -14.73 5.81 -0.56
C ASP A 103 -15.28 4.46 -0.04
N GLY A 104 -14.40 3.67 0.57
CA GLY A 104 -14.68 2.34 1.12
C GLY A 104 -14.73 1.20 0.09
N LYS A 105 -14.50 1.46 -1.20
CA LYS A 105 -14.51 0.44 -2.25
C LYS A 105 -13.11 0.12 -2.74
N ILE A 106 -12.73 -1.15 -2.68
CA ILE A 106 -11.49 -1.65 -3.27
C ILE A 106 -11.60 -1.57 -4.80
N ILE A 107 -10.71 -0.82 -5.43
CA ILE A 107 -10.62 -0.65 -6.88
C ILE A 107 -9.40 -1.43 -7.38
N GLY A 108 -9.58 -2.33 -8.35
CA GLY A 108 -8.46 -3.07 -8.96
C GLY A 108 -8.10 -4.42 -8.32
N ALA A 109 -8.95 -4.98 -7.45
CA ALA A 109 -8.89 -6.41 -7.15
C ALA A 109 -9.50 -7.18 -8.34
N TYR A 110 -8.66 -7.88 -9.10
CA TYR A 110 -9.03 -8.73 -10.23
C TYR A 110 -9.38 -10.14 -9.77
#